data_AF-A0A286RT83-F1
#
_entry.id   AF-A0A286RT83-F1
#
_cell.length_a   1.000
_cell.length_b   1.000
_cell.length_c   1.000
_cell.angle_alpha   90.00
_cell.angle_beta   90.00
_cell.angle_gamma   90.00
#
_symmetry.space_group_name_H-M   'P 1'
#
loop_
_entity.id
_entity.type
_entity.pdbx_description
1 polymer ?
#
loop_
_entity_poly.entity_id
_entity_poly.type
_entity_poly.pdbx_seq_one_letter_code
_entity_poly.pdbx_strand_id
1 'polypeptide(L)'
;MGFAIPEPFCWDESFKVFYDMLDDEHKGLFQGIFNMAKDPKDAGALSWLVTKVDEHFTDEEAEMTKHNYADIGPHQAAHKSFLDKIRALSTPVDDGTVKFAKEWLVNHIKVTDFKYKGKLE
;
A
#
# COMPACT_ATOMS: atom_id res chain seq x y z
N MET A 1 -11.77 -14.69 6.78
CA MET A 1 -10.42 -14.94 7.33
C MET A 1 -9.46 -14.05 6.56
N GLY A 2 -8.70 -13.20 7.25
CA GLY A 2 -7.69 -12.34 6.61
C GLY A 2 -6.45 -13.12 6.20
N PHE A 3 -5.61 -12.55 5.33
CA PHE A 3 -4.32 -13.13 4.97
C PHE A 3 -3.32 -13.02 6.14
N ALA A 4 -2.31 -13.89 6.17
CA ALA A 4 -1.24 -13.81 7.14
C ALA A 4 -0.44 -12.50 6.94
N ILE A 5 -0.18 -11.80 8.04
CA ILE A 5 0.69 -10.61 8.05
C ILE A 5 2.14 -11.10 8.18
N PRO A 6 3.04 -10.76 7.24
CA PRO A 6 4.43 -11.21 7.30
C PRO A 6 5.15 -10.60 8.51
N GLU A 7 6.03 -11.38 9.13
CA GLU A 7 6.90 -10.94 10.22
C GLU A 7 8.30 -11.56 10.04
N PRO A 8 9.37 -10.77 9.81
CA PRO A 8 9.37 -9.30 9.67
C PRO A 8 8.45 -8.82 8.53
N PHE A 9 7.88 -7.62 8.68
CA PHE A 9 6.94 -7.06 7.70
C PHE A 9 7.65 -6.65 6.41
N CYS A 10 7.82 -7.61 5.50
CA CYS A 10 8.53 -7.46 4.25
C CYS A 10 7.68 -8.01 3.09
N TRP A 11 7.89 -7.46 1.90
CA TRP A 11 7.32 -7.99 0.67
C TRP A 11 7.93 -9.37 0.35
N ASP A 12 7.13 -10.25 -0.24
CA ASP A 12 7.56 -11.53 -0.77
C ASP A 12 6.82 -11.84 -2.09
N GLU A 13 7.28 -12.84 -2.84
CA GLU A 13 6.72 -13.18 -4.16
C GLU A 13 5.21 -13.53 -4.13
N SER A 14 4.62 -13.83 -2.97
CA SER A 14 3.16 -14.03 -2.84
C SER A 14 2.35 -12.76 -2.98
N PHE A 15 2.98 -11.57 -3.03
CA PHE A 15 2.37 -10.27 -3.28
C PHE A 15 2.53 -9.78 -4.72
N LYS A 16 3.20 -10.58 -5.58
CA LYS A 16 3.53 -10.18 -6.95
C LYS A 16 2.29 -9.90 -7.80
N VAL A 17 2.24 -8.76 -8.50
CA VAL A 17 1.20 -8.39 -9.46
C VAL A 17 1.59 -8.54 -10.92
N PHE A 18 2.86 -8.87 -11.19
CA PHE A 18 3.43 -9.10 -12.53
C PHE A 18 3.54 -7.84 -13.39
N TYR A 19 3.63 -6.68 -12.75
CA TYR A 19 4.02 -5.42 -13.37
C TYR A 19 5.21 -4.89 -12.58
N ASP A 20 6.40 -4.92 -13.18
CA ASP A 20 7.67 -4.69 -12.46
C ASP A 20 7.67 -3.36 -11.66
N MET A 21 7.14 -2.29 -12.25
CA MET A 21 7.00 -0.99 -11.59
C MET A 21 6.14 -1.07 -10.32
N LEU A 22 4.93 -1.64 -10.43
CA LEU A 22 4.00 -1.77 -9.29
C LEU A 22 4.54 -2.72 -8.22
N ASP A 23 5.21 -3.80 -8.63
CA ASP A 23 5.86 -4.72 -7.70
C ASP A 23 7.03 -4.07 -6.94
N ASP A 24 7.80 -3.19 -7.59
CA ASP A 24 8.87 -2.43 -6.95
C ASP A 24 8.32 -1.35 -6.01
N GLU A 25 7.23 -0.68 -6.38
CA GLU A 25 6.52 0.26 -5.50
C GLU A 25 5.92 -0.44 -4.28
N HIS A 26 5.29 -1.60 -4.44
CA HIS A 26 4.79 -2.42 -3.33
C HIS A 26 5.91 -2.71 -2.31
N LYS A 27 7.11 -3.10 -2.77
CA LYS A 27 8.26 -3.30 -1.87
C LYS A 27 8.58 -2.03 -1.06
N GLY A 28 8.48 -0.87 -1.70
CA GLY A 28 8.60 0.44 -1.05
C GLY A 28 7.56 0.65 0.06
N LEU A 29 6.30 0.30 -0.18
CA LEU A 29 5.24 0.40 0.83
C LEU A 29 5.49 -0.49 2.04
N PHE A 30 5.87 -1.76 1.81
CA PHE A 30 6.25 -2.68 2.89
C PHE A 30 7.39 -2.11 3.73
N GLN A 31 8.43 -1.59 3.06
CA GLN A 31 9.58 -0.97 3.74
C GLN A 31 9.17 0.25 4.58
N GLY A 32 8.20 1.04 4.11
CA GLY A 32 7.74 2.24 4.79
C GLY A 32 6.98 1.93 6.07
N ILE A 33 6.05 0.98 5.98
CA ILE A 33 5.31 0.49 7.15
C ILE A 33 6.28 -0.18 8.13
N PHE A 34 7.26 -0.94 7.65
CA PHE A 34 8.29 -1.54 8.50
C PHE A 34 9.09 -0.48 9.26
N ASN A 35 9.56 0.57 8.58
CA ASN A 35 10.34 1.65 9.19
C ASN A 35 9.52 2.43 10.22
N MET A 36 8.28 2.79 9.88
CA MET A 36 7.34 3.44 10.79
C MET A 36 7.05 2.57 12.02
N ALA A 37 6.89 1.25 11.85
CA ALA A 37 6.65 0.33 12.95
C ALA A 37 7.90 0.15 13.85
N LYS A 38 9.09 0.23 13.27
CA LYS A 38 10.37 0.09 13.97
C LYS A 38 10.67 1.30 14.87
N ASP A 39 10.39 2.51 14.40
CA ASP A 39 10.49 3.73 15.20
C ASP A 39 9.25 4.62 15.00
N PRO A 40 8.17 4.39 15.78
CA PRO A 40 6.92 5.13 15.62
C PRO A 40 7.05 6.64 15.92
N LYS A 41 8.16 7.08 16.52
CA LYS A 41 8.44 8.50 16.81
C LYS A 41 9.16 9.21 15.65
N ASP A 42 9.63 8.47 14.66
CA ASP A 42 10.34 9.03 13.51
C ASP A 42 9.37 9.67 12.51
N ALA A 43 9.29 10.99 12.56
CA ALA A 43 8.46 11.77 11.63
C ALA A 43 8.96 11.66 10.18
N GLY A 44 10.25 11.41 9.97
CA GLY A 44 10.82 11.14 8.65
C GLY A 44 10.33 9.81 8.08
N ALA A 45 10.24 8.76 8.90
CA ALA A 45 9.70 7.47 8.48
C ALA A 45 8.21 7.57 8.10
N LEU A 46 7.39 8.28 8.89
CA LEU A 46 5.99 8.53 8.56
C LEU A 46 5.85 9.36 7.28
N SER A 47 6.60 10.46 7.14
CA SER A 47 6.57 11.29 5.93
C SER A 47 6.97 10.51 4.69
N TRP A 48 8.00 9.66 4.79
CA TRP A 48 8.46 8.82 3.69
C TRP A 48 7.40 7.80 3.27
N LEU A 49 6.73 7.16 4.24
CA LEU A 49 5.60 6.26 3.95
C LEU A 49 4.47 6.99 3.21
N VAL A 50 4.08 8.18 3.68
CA VAL A 50 3.02 8.98 3.03
C VAL A 50 3.38 9.32 1.59
N THR A 51 4.63 9.74 1.32
CA THR A 51 5.10 10.00 -0.04
C THR A 51 5.05 8.74 -0.91
N LYS A 52 5.54 7.60 -0.42
CA LYS A 52 5.56 6.36 -1.19
C LYS A 52 4.17 5.83 -1.53
N VAL A 53 3.23 5.98 -0.60
CA VAL A 53 1.82 5.60 -0.83
C VAL A 53 1.18 6.51 -1.88
N ASP A 54 1.40 7.82 -1.81
CA ASP A 54 0.85 8.78 -2.77
C ASP A 54 1.39 8.57 -4.19
N GLU A 55 2.69 8.34 -4.33
CA GLU A 55 3.36 7.99 -5.59
C GLU A 55 2.75 6.71 -6.18
N HIS A 56 2.75 5.62 -5.42
CA HIS A 56 2.22 4.32 -5.88
C HIS A 56 0.75 4.39 -6.31
N PHE A 57 -0.11 5.01 -5.48
CA PHE A 57 -1.53 5.13 -5.84
C PHE A 57 -1.73 5.98 -7.10
N THR A 58 -0.92 7.01 -7.30
CA THR A 58 -0.98 7.83 -8.51
C THR A 58 -0.59 7.02 -9.75
N ASP A 59 0.51 6.28 -9.68
CA ASP A 59 1.04 5.51 -10.80
C ASP A 59 0.15 4.31 -11.14
N GLU A 60 -0.35 3.59 -10.14
CA GLU A 60 -1.28 2.47 -10.32
C GLU A 60 -2.62 2.93 -10.93
N GLU A 61 -3.18 4.04 -10.44
CA GLU A 61 -4.42 4.61 -10.99
C GLU A 61 -4.25 5.12 -12.42
N ALA A 62 -3.06 5.65 -12.76
CA ALA A 62 -2.73 6.04 -14.12
C ALA A 62 -2.71 4.83 -15.06
N GLU A 63 -2.10 3.71 -14.65
CA GLU A 63 -2.09 2.47 -15.45
C GLU A 63 -3.50 1.86 -15.58
N MET A 64 -4.30 1.86 -14.51
CA MET A 64 -5.72 1.45 -14.56
C MET A 64 -6.54 2.31 -15.52
N THR A 65 -6.34 3.64 -15.48
CA THR A 65 -7.06 4.58 -16.36
C THR A 65 -6.67 4.36 -17.82
N LYS A 66 -5.36 4.28 -18.10
CA LYS A 66 -4.79 4.07 -19.43
C LYS A 66 -5.34 2.81 -20.11
N HIS A 67 -5.58 1.75 -19.35
CA HIS A 67 -6.12 0.48 -19.86
C HIS A 67 -7.63 0.33 -19.68
N ASN A 68 -8.35 1.39 -19.31
CA ASN A 68 -9.81 1.39 -19.10
C ASN A 68 -10.28 0.28 -18.13
N TYR A 69 -9.55 0.07 -17.04
CA TYR A 69 -9.88 -0.95 -16.05
C TYR A 69 -11.27 -0.69 -15.44
N ALA A 70 -12.18 -1.67 -15.58
CA ALA A 70 -13.59 -1.50 -15.26
C ALA A 70 -13.87 -1.19 -13.78
N ASP A 71 -13.04 -1.70 -12.87
CA ASP A 71 -13.25 -1.59 -11.42
C ASP A 71 -12.41 -0.46 -10.77
N ILE A 72 -11.97 0.54 -11.55
CA ILE A 72 -11.15 1.66 -11.05
C ILE A 72 -11.86 2.48 -9.95
N GLY A 73 -13.17 2.70 -10.06
CA GLY A 73 -13.91 3.56 -9.11
C GLY A 73 -13.82 3.07 -7.64
N PRO A 74 -14.19 1.82 -7.34
CA PRO A 74 -14.01 1.24 -6.01
C PRO A 74 -12.55 1.19 -5.55
N HIS A 75 -11.60 0.99 -6.48
CA HIS A 75 -10.16 0.95 -6.18
C HIS A 75 -9.66 2.32 -5.67
N GLN A 76 -9.96 3.38 -6.40
CA GLN A 76 -9.62 4.77 -6.01
C GLN A 76 -10.26 5.17 -4.68
N ALA A 77 -11.47 4.69 -4.39
CA ALA A 77 -12.12 4.95 -3.10
C ALA A 77 -11.37 4.30 -1.92
N ALA A 78 -10.84 3.10 -2.11
CA ALA A 78 -10.01 2.42 -1.12
C ALA A 78 -8.68 3.17 -0.90
N HIS A 79 -8.00 3.54 -2.00
CA HIS A 79 -6.77 4.36 -1.97
C HIS A 79 -6.97 5.67 -1.24
N LYS A 80 -7.98 6.44 -1.63
CA LYS A 80 -8.30 7.72 -1.02
C LYS A 80 -8.52 7.59 0.49
N SER A 81 -9.29 6.59 0.91
CA SER A 81 -9.59 6.36 2.33
C SER A 81 -8.32 6.06 3.14
N PHE A 82 -7.40 5.27 2.59
CA PHE A 82 -6.12 4.97 3.23
C PHE A 82 -5.20 6.19 3.28
N LEU A 83 -5.04 6.88 2.15
CA LEU A 83 -4.20 8.05 2.01
C LEU A 83 -4.63 9.20 2.93
N ASP A 84 -5.95 9.49 3.00
CA ASP A 84 -6.51 10.48 3.91
C ASP A 84 -6.19 10.13 5.37
N LYS A 85 -6.28 8.85 5.73
CA LYS A 85 -5.98 8.40 7.10
C LYS A 85 -4.50 8.57 7.45
N ILE A 86 -3.58 8.15 6.59
CA ILE A 86 -2.13 8.24 6.89
C ILE A 86 -1.62 9.69 6.84
N ARG A 87 -2.20 10.55 6.00
CA ARG A 87 -1.87 11.99 5.94
C ARG A 87 -2.28 12.75 7.20
N ALA A 88 -3.30 12.26 7.90
CA ALA A 88 -3.78 12.87 9.15
C ALA A 88 -2.98 12.45 10.39
N LEU A 89 -2.04 11.51 10.24
CA LEU A 89 -1.24 11.02 11.36
C LEU A 89 -0.15 12.02 11.78
N SER A 90 0.23 11.93 13.04
CA SER A 90 1.41 12.57 13.60
C SER A 90 2.15 11.57 14.47
N THR A 91 3.44 11.80 14.69
CA THR A 91 4.25 10.95 15.56
C THR A 91 4.06 11.33 17.03
N PRO A 92 4.07 10.37 17.97
CA PRO A 92 4.23 8.95 17.75
C PRO A 92 3.01 8.27 17.13
N VAL A 93 3.22 7.39 16.16
CA VAL A 93 2.15 6.54 15.61
C VAL A 93 1.83 5.44 16.62
N ASP A 94 0.54 5.24 16.93
CA ASP A 94 0.12 4.22 17.88
C ASP A 94 0.12 2.80 17.28
N ASP A 95 0.25 1.79 18.14
CA ASP A 95 0.28 0.37 17.73
C ASP A 95 -0.96 -0.07 16.95
N GLY A 96 -2.13 0.52 17.25
CA GLY A 96 -3.38 0.25 16.54
C GLY A 96 -3.33 0.73 15.09
N THR A 97 -2.77 1.92 14.87
CA THR A 97 -2.53 2.46 13.53
C THR A 97 -1.46 1.66 12.77
N VAL A 98 -0.37 1.25 13.43
CA VAL A 98 0.65 0.38 12.81
C VAL A 98 0.02 -0.95 12.37
N LYS A 99 -0.76 -1.59 13.25
CA LYS A 99 -1.47 -2.83 12.96
C LYS A 99 -2.44 -2.64 11.79
N PHE A 100 -3.23 -1.57 11.81
CA PHE A 100 -4.14 -1.23 10.73
C PHE A 100 -3.41 -1.09 9.38
N ALA A 101 -2.27 -0.38 9.35
CA ALA A 101 -1.52 -0.18 8.11
C ALA A 101 -1.00 -1.51 7.54
N LYS A 102 -0.43 -2.38 8.40
CA LYS A 102 0.02 -3.73 8.01
C LYS A 102 -1.13 -4.57 7.45
N GLU A 103 -2.26 -4.61 8.15
CA GLU A 103 -3.44 -5.38 7.73
C GLU A 103 -4.06 -4.82 6.45
N TRP A 104 -4.14 -3.50 6.32
CA TRP A 104 -4.70 -2.85 5.14
C TRP A 104 -3.88 -3.18 3.90
N LEU A 105 -2.56 -2.97 3.92
CA LEU A 105 -1.71 -3.20 2.75
C LEU A 105 -1.76 -4.65 2.28
N VAL A 106 -1.66 -5.61 3.21
CA VAL A 106 -1.69 -7.04 2.86
C VAL A 106 -3.01 -7.44 2.22
N ASN A 107 -4.14 -6.97 2.77
CA ASN A 107 -5.44 -7.30 2.21
C ASN A 107 -5.70 -6.53 0.90
N HIS A 108 -5.29 -5.27 0.80
CA HIS A 108 -5.47 -4.45 -0.39
C HIS A 108 -4.78 -5.09 -1.60
N ILE A 109 -3.49 -5.45 -1.47
CA ILE A 109 -2.77 -6.12 -2.55
C ILE A 109 -3.45 -7.44 -2.95
N LYS A 110 -3.73 -8.31 -1.97
CA LYS A 110 -4.21 -9.68 -2.26
C LYS A 110 -5.68 -9.75 -2.68
N VAL A 111 -6.51 -8.78 -2.33
CA VAL A 111 -7.96 -8.76 -2.64
C VAL A 111 -8.30 -7.79 -3.75
N THR A 112 -7.67 -6.62 -3.77
CA THR A 112 -8.00 -5.52 -4.67
C THR A 112 -7.04 -5.54 -5.86
N ASP A 113 -5.75 -5.40 -5.63
CA ASP A 113 -4.76 -5.24 -6.71
C ASP A 113 -4.62 -6.50 -7.55
N PHE A 114 -4.75 -7.67 -6.93
CA PHE A 114 -4.75 -8.95 -7.65
C PHE A 114 -5.86 -9.07 -8.71
N LYS A 115 -6.90 -8.24 -8.64
CA LYS A 115 -7.97 -8.23 -9.66
C LYS A 115 -7.53 -7.61 -10.97
N TYR A 116 -6.50 -6.77 -11.01
CA TYR A 116 -5.99 -6.16 -12.25
C TYR A 116 -4.87 -6.97 -12.93
N LYS A 117 -4.45 -8.12 -12.35
CA LYS A 117 -3.45 -9.01 -12.97
C LYS A 117 -3.85 -9.39 -14.40
N GLY A 118 -2.97 -9.15 -15.36
CA GLY A 118 -3.20 -9.39 -16.80
C GLY A 118 -4.26 -8.49 -17.45
N LYS A 119 -4.53 -7.30 -16.89
CA LYS A 119 -5.52 -6.33 -17.38
C LYS A 119 -4.96 -4.92 -17.63
N LEU A 120 -3.68 -4.68 -17.34
CA LEU A 120 -3.01 -3.38 -17.48
C LEU A 120 -1.92 -3.41 -18.58
N GLU A 121 -2.10 -4.24 -19.60
CA GLU A 121 -1.24 -4.38 -20.78
C GLU A 121 -2.05 -4.74 -22.04
#